data_AF-A0AAD1IZC1-F1
#
_entry.id   AF-A0AAD1IZC1-F1
#
_cell.length_a   1.000
_cell.length_b   1.000
_cell.length_c   1.000
_cell.angle_alpha   90.00
_cell.angle_beta   90.00
_cell.angle_gamma   90.00
#
_symmetry.space_group_name_H-M   'P 1'
#
loop_
_entity.id
_entity.type
_entity.pdbx_description
1 polymer ?
#
loop_
_entity_poly.entity_id
_entity_poly.type
_entity_poly.pdbx_seq_one_letter_code
_entity_poly.pdbx_strand_id
1 'polypeptide(L)'
;MSREDSRRRAERARWLRGTGKTWQQIADSEGFRSRRAAQLAVARLVESEPADNPAALRRTATDGLRITKSVLFAGLAEAKQSGDHQAVVSYARAIGDNIDKDAKINGLHVPVAQQVDVNVSHDATAIIDRMESELLALVAQREQPSAIASGNVIDAEVIR
;
A
#
# COMPACT_ATOMS: atom_id res chain seq x y z
N MET A 1 15.74 -21.75 12.21
CA MET A 1 14.97 -20.53 11.87
C MET A 1 15.76 -19.75 10.85
N SER A 2 15.25 -19.60 9.62
CA SER A 2 15.93 -18.86 8.56
C SER A 2 15.97 -17.35 8.87
N ARG A 3 16.93 -16.62 8.27
CA ARG A 3 16.94 -15.14 8.31
C ARG A 3 15.63 -14.58 7.73
N GLU A 4 15.10 -15.23 6.70
CA GLU A 4 13.85 -14.85 6.05
C GLU A 4 12.63 -15.04 6.96
N ASP A 5 12.53 -16.18 7.65
CA ASP A 5 11.46 -16.41 8.64
C ASP A 5 11.51 -15.41 9.79
N SER A 6 12.72 -15.04 10.20
CA SER A 6 12.93 -14.05 11.25
C SER A 6 12.44 -12.67 10.82
N ARG A 7 12.69 -12.29 9.57
CA ARG A 7 12.23 -11.03 8.97
C ARG A 7 10.70 -11.03 8.81
N ARG A 8 10.12 -12.07 8.19
CA ARG A 8 8.66 -12.21 8.04
C ARG A 8 7.92 -12.13 9.38
N ARG A 9 8.47 -12.76 10.42
CA ARG A 9 7.90 -12.66 11.78
C ARG A 9 7.99 -11.25 12.37
N ALA A 10 9.09 -10.54 12.16
CA ALA A 10 9.21 -9.14 12.59
C ALA A 10 8.21 -8.23 11.83
N GLU A 11 7.99 -8.48 10.54
CA GLU A 11 7.00 -7.74 9.72
C GLU A 11 5.57 -7.95 10.24
N ARG A 12 5.19 -9.19 10.54
CA ARG A 12 3.89 -9.50 11.17
C ARG A 12 3.75 -8.87 12.55
N ALA A 13 4.79 -8.94 13.38
CA ALA A 13 4.80 -8.33 14.70
C ALA A 13 4.57 -6.80 14.63
N ARG A 14 5.19 -6.13 13.66
CA ARG A 14 4.98 -4.70 13.42
C ARG A 14 3.55 -4.40 12.95
N TRP A 15 3.02 -5.20 12.04
CA TRP A 15 1.62 -5.06 11.59
C TRP A 15 0.63 -5.21 12.74
N LEU A 16 0.78 -6.26 13.56
CA LEU A 16 -0.05 -6.48 14.75
C LEU A 16 0.08 -5.34 15.77
N ARG A 17 1.25 -4.70 15.85
CA ARG A 17 1.43 -3.54 16.71
C ARG A 17 0.60 -2.36 16.21
N GLY A 18 0.59 -2.10 14.91
CA GLY A 18 -0.23 -1.06 14.28
C GLY A 18 -1.73 -1.25 14.52
N THR A 19 -2.23 -2.49 14.54
CA THR A 19 -3.65 -2.78 14.82
C THR A 19 -4.02 -2.67 16.31
N GLY A 20 -3.07 -2.37 17.19
CA GLY A 20 -3.32 -2.09 18.60
C GLY A 20 -2.93 -3.20 19.57
N LYS A 21 -2.40 -4.35 19.11
CA LYS A 21 -1.96 -5.41 20.04
C LYS A 21 -0.81 -4.94 20.92
N THR A 22 -0.80 -5.42 22.15
CA THR A 22 0.33 -5.18 23.07
C THR A 22 1.53 -6.06 22.69
N TRP A 23 2.73 -5.64 23.08
CA TRP A 23 3.94 -6.42 22.84
C TRP A 23 3.92 -7.80 23.48
N GLN A 24 3.19 -7.97 24.58
CA GLN A 24 3.00 -9.28 25.20
C GLN A 24 2.13 -10.18 24.32
N GLN A 25 0.95 -9.70 23.91
CA GLN A 25 0.06 -10.43 23.01
C GLN A 25 0.73 -10.81 21.69
N ILE A 26 1.57 -9.92 21.14
CA ILE A 26 2.35 -10.18 19.93
C ILE A 26 3.41 -11.26 20.18
N ALA A 27 4.09 -11.20 21.32
CA ALA A 27 5.08 -12.20 21.68
C ALA A 27 4.44 -13.59 21.79
N ASP A 28 3.29 -13.66 22.46
CA ASP A 28 2.53 -14.90 22.65
C ASP A 28 2.00 -15.43 21.31
N SER A 29 1.47 -14.56 20.43
CA SER A 29 0.88 -14.99 19.15
C SER A 29 1.90 -15.35 18.07
N GLU A 30 3.05 -14.67 18.01
CA GLU A 30 4.07 -14.88 16.98
C GLU A 30 5.23 -15.79 17.45
N GLY A 31 5.17 -16.28 18.70
CA GLY A 31 6.17 -17.18 19.26
C GLY A 31 7.51 -16.49 19.56
N PHE A 32 7.49 -15.26 20.07
CA PHE A 32 8.69 -14.63 20.63
C PHE A 32 8.90 -15.07 22.08
N ARG A 33 10.16 -15.21 22.48
CA ARG A 33 10.54 -15.59 23.85
C ARG A 33 10.08 -14.59 24.93
N SER A 34 9.86 -13.34 24.55
CA SER A 34 9.38 -12.30 25.46
C SER A 34 8.88 -11.08 24.70
N ARG A 35 8.13 -10.21 25.38
CA ARG A 35 7.75 -8.88 24.86
C ARG A 35 8.95 -8.08 24.35
N ARG A 36 10.09 -8.16 25.03
CA ARG A 36 11.32 -7.42 24.67
C ARG A 36 11.97 -8.01 23.42
N ALA A 37 11.89 -9.33 23.23
CA ALA A 37 12.36 -9.97 22.01
C ALA A 37 11.53 -9.53 20.78
N ALA A 38 10.21 -9.41 20.93
CA ALA A 38 9.34 -8.88 19.87
C ALA A 38 9.69 -7.42 19.54
N GLN A 39 9.85 -6.56 20.55
CA GLN A 39 10.25 -5.16 20.38
C GLN A 39 11.57 -5.02 19.63
N LEU A 40 12.60 -5.76 20.05
CA LEU A 40 13.93 -5.68 19.45
C LEU A 40 13.93 -6.17 17.99
N ALA A 41 13.16 -7.21 17.69
CA ALA A 41 13.01 -7.71 16.33
C ALA A 41 12.39 -6.65 15.41
N VAL A 42 11.34 -5.96 15.87
CA VAL A 42 10.72 -4.86 15.11
C VAL A 42 11.64 -3.66 14.99
N ALA A 43 12.35 -3.26 16.06
CA ALA A 43 13.28 -2.15 16.01
C ALA A 43 14.40 -2.36 14.96
N ARG A 44 14.99 -3.56 14.93
CA ARG A 44 16.00 -3.93 13.92
C ARG A 44 15.43 -3.95 12.51
N LEU A 45 14.18 -4.39 12.34
CA LEU A 45 13.51 -4.34 11.05
C LEU A 45 13.39 -2.89 10.56
N VAL A 46 12.92 -1.99 11.41
CA VAL A 46 12.76 -0.57 11.09
C VAL A 46 14.11 0.08 10.76
N GLU A 47 15.15 -0.19 11.56
CA GLU A 47 16.50 0.33 11.32
C GLU A 47 17.11 -0.16 9.99
N SER A 48 16.68 -1.32 9.51
CA SER A 48 17.11 -1.87 8.22
C SER A 48 16.32 -1.36 7.01
N GLU A 49 15.22 -0.63 7.21
CA GLU A 49 14.39 -0.12 6.12
C GLU A 49 14.88 1.26 5.66
N PRO A 50 14.99 1.50 4.34
CA PRO A 50 15.32 2.83 3.83
C PRO A 50 14.20 3.83 4.17
N ALA A 51 14.59 5.02 4.62
CA ALA A 51 13.68 6.05 5.14
C ALA A 51 12.61 6.50 4.11
N ASP A 52 12.92 6.42 2.82
CA ASP A 52 12.04 6.89 1.73
C ASP A 52 11.10 5.80 1.20
N ASN A 53 11.06 4.61 1.82
CA ASN A 53 10.13 3.57 1.40
C ASN A 53 8.68 3.96 1.76
N PRO A 54 7.75 4.11 0.79
CA PRO A 54 6.36 4.46 1.08
C PRO A 54 5.68 3.49 2.06
N ALA A 55 6.03 2.20 2.01
CA ALA A 55 5.52 1.21 2.95
C ALA A 55 6.06 1.41 4.38
N ALA A 56 7.29 1.90 4.53
CA ALA A 56 7.87 2.22 5.83
C ALA A 56 7.21 3.49 6.41
N LEU A 57 7.06 4.53 5.60
CA LEU A 57 6.36 5.78 5.98
C LEU A 57 4.92 5.52 6.40
N ARG A 58 4.18 4.69 5.65
CA ARG A 58 2.81 4.28 5.98
C ARG A 58 2.74 3.63 7.37
N ARG A 59 3.66 2.70 7.67
CA ARG A 59 3.70 2.00 8.96
C ARG A 59 4.02 2.95 10.11
N THR A 60 4.97 3.87 9.92
CA THR A 60 5.30 4.90 10.92
C THR A 60 4.11 5.80 11.22
N ALA A 61 3.35 6.20 10.18
CA ALA A 61 2.12 6.97 10.36
C ALA A 61 1.07 6.20 11.17
N THR A 62 0.85 4.91 10.88
CA THR A 62 -0.06 4.04 11.66
C THR A 62 0.35 3.95 13.13
N ASP A 63 1.64 3.77 13.42
CA ASP A 63 2.14 3.72 14.79
C ASP A 63 1.90 5.03 15.56
N GLY A 64 2.08 6.18 14.89
CA GLY A 64 1.76 7.50 15.42
C GLY A 64 0.28 7.66 15.74
N LEU A 65 -0.59 7.34 14.78
CA LEU A 65 -2.05 7.39 14.97
C LEU A 65 -2.52 6.51 16.13
N ARG A 66 -1.93 5.33 16.31
CA ARG A 66 -2.24 4.46 17.46
C ARG A 66 -1.95 5.15 18.78
N ILE A 67 -0.81 5.82 18.91
CA ILE A 67 -0.42 6.54 20.13
C ILE A 67 -1.39 7.70 20.38
N THR A 68 -1.64 8.52 19.36
CA THR A 68 -2.59 9.64 19.44
C THR A 68 -3.98 9.16 19.84
N LYS A 69 -4.47 8.07 19.25
CA LYS A 69 -5.76 7.45 19.60
C LYS A 69 -5.83 7.04 21.06
N SER A 70 -4.78 6.43 21.61
CA SER A 70 -4.73 6.09 23.05
C SER A 70 -4.82 7.33 23.95
N VAL A 71 -4.14 8.43 23.60
CA VAL A 71 -4.20 9.69 24.36
C VAL A 71 -5.60 10.32 24.27
N LEU A 72 -6.19 10.36 23.08
CA LEU A 72 -7.53 10.92 22.87
C LEU A 72 -8.61 10.14 23.65
N PHE A 73 -8.52 8.81 23.70
CA PHE A 73 -9.46 8.01 24.50
C PHE A 73 -9.29 8.25 26.00
N ALA A 74 -8.06 8.43 26.48
CA ALA A 74 -7.82 8.78 27.88
C ALA A 74 -8.41 10.16 28.22
N GLY A 75 -8.17 11.16 27.36
CA GLY A 75 -8.74 12.51 27.53
C GLY A 75 -10.27 12.53 27.46
N LEU A 76 -10.88 11.72 26.57
CA LEU A 76 -12.32 11.56 26.52
C LEU A 76 -12.89 10.98 27.82
N ALA A 77 -12.22 9.99 28.40
CA ALA A 77 -12.64 9.38 29.66
C ALA A 77 -12.55 10.38 30.83
N GLU A 78 -11.47 11.16 30.89
CA GLU A 78 -11.27 12.22 31.88
C GLU A 78 -12.33 13.33 31.75
N ALA A 79 -12.57 13.83 30.53
CA ALA A 79 -13.60 14.83 30.26
C ALA A 79 -15.01 14.34 30.63
N LYS A 80 -15.29 13.05 30.39
CA LYS A 80 -16.56 12.44 30.81
C LYS A 80 -16.68 12.39 32.33
N GLN A 81 -15.58 12.11 33.03
CA GLN A 81 -15.56 12.04 34.50
C GLN A 81 -15.70 13.43 35.14
N SER A 82 -15.13 14.47 34.53
CA SER A 82 -15.23 15.85 35.01
C SER A 82 -16.55 16.55 34.63
N GLY A 83 -17.37 15.93 33.77
CA GLY A 83 -18.62 16.53 33.28
C GLY A 83 -18.40 17.62 32.23
N ASP A 84 -17.18 17.77 31.68
CA ASP A 84 -16.89 18.73 30.63
C ASP A 84 -17.41 18.23 29.27
N HIS A 85 -18.68 18.53 29.01
CA HIS A 85 -19.35 18.13 27.78
C HIS A 85 -18.73 18.74 26.50
N GLN A 86 -18.11 19.92 26.59
CA GLN A 86 -17.46 20.53 25.43
C GLN A 86 -16.17 19.78 25.08
N ALA A 87 -15.36 19.45 26.09
CA ALA A 87 -14.19 18.60 25.89
C ALA A 87 -14.57 17.22 25.36
N VAL A 88 -15.67 16.62 25.86
CA VAL A 88 -16.19 15.33 25.36
C VAL A 88 -16.48 15.39 23.85
N VAL A 89 -17.17 16.44 23.38
CA VAL A 89 -17.48 16.60 21.94
C VAL A 89 -16.20 16.81 21.12
N SER A 90 -15.26 17.60 21.64
CA SER A 90 -13.97 17.86 20.98
C SER A 90 -13.14 16.57 20.81
N TYR A 91 -12.99 15.79 21.88
CA TYR A 91 -12.29 14.50 21.83
C TYR A 91 -13.00 13.50 20.92
N ALA A 92 -14.34 13.42 20.97
CA ALA A 92 -15.11 12.52 20.10
C ALA A 92 -14.89 12.81 18.60
N ARG A 93 -14.87 14.10 18.20
CA ARG A 93 -14.56 14.50 16.82
C ARG A 93 -13.13 14.12 16.44
N ALA A 94 -12.15 14.45 17.28
CA ALA A 94 -10.75 14.14 17.02
C ALA A 94 -10.48 12.62 16.91
N ILE A 95 -11.22 11.80 17.66
CA ILE A 95 -11.18 10.34 17.56
C ILE A 95 -11.76 9.88 16.22
N GLY A 96 -12.91 10.43 15.81
CA GLY A 96 -13.52 10.15 14.50
C GLY A 96 -12.55 10.45 13.35
N ASP A 97 -11.92 11.63 13.36
CA ASP A 97 -10.94 12.02 12.35
C ASP A 97 -9.71 11.10 12.32
N ASN A 98 -9.26 10.61 13.49
CA ASN A 98 -8.16 9.65 13.57
C ASN A 98 -8.54 8.30 12.96
N ILE A 99 -9.76 7.82 13.23
CA ILE A 99 -10.26 6.55 12.68
C ILE A 99 -10.39 6.64 11.17
N ASP A 100 -10.91 7.76 10.65
CA ASP A 100 -11.01 7.98 9.20
C ASP A 100 -9.63 8.01 8.52
N LYS A 101 -8.66 8.71 9.10
CA LYS A 101 -7.27 8.72 8.60
C LYS A 101 -6.63 7.34 8.62
N ASP A 102 -6.81 6.58 9.70
CA ASP A 102 -6.32 5.21 9.81
C ASP A 102 -6.96 4.30 8.75
N ALA A 103 -8.28 4.42 8.53
CA ALA A 103 -8.98 3.68 7.48
C ALA A 103 -8.45 4.00 6.08
N LYS A 104 -8.18 5.27 5.77
CA LYS A 104 -7.59 5.70 4.49
C LYS A 104 -6.17 5.16 4.28
N ILE A 105 -5.33 5.24 5.31
CA ILE A 105 -3.95 4.73 5.27
C ILE A 105 -3.92 3.23 5.00
N ASN A 106 -4.86 2.48 5.58
CA ASN A 106 -4.96 1.03 5.42
C ASN A 106 -5.79 0.60 4.19
N GLY A 107 -6.23 1.54 3.34
CA GLY A 107 -7.00 1.24 2.14
C GLY A 107 -8.43 0.74 2.38
N LEU A 108 -8.95 0.87 3.61
CA LEU A 108 -10.32 0.47 3.96
C LEU A 108 -11.38 1.43 3.40
N HIS A 109 -10.97 2.61 2.93
CA HIS A 109 -11.85 3.65 2.38
C HIS A 109 -11.98 3.58 0.85
N VAL A 110 -11.53 2.50 0.21
CA VAL A 110 -11.58 2.35 -1.25
C VAL A 110 -12.97 1.82 -1.65
N PRO A 111 -13.78 2.57 -2.43
CA PRO A 111 -15.16 2.16 -2.79
C PRO A 111 -15.21 0.91 -3.68
N VAL A 112 -14.20 0.74 -4.53
CA VAL A 112 -14.02 -0.43 -5.41
C VAL A 112 -12.57 -0.85 -5.33
N ALA A 113 -12.30 -2.05 -4.79
CA ALA A 113 -10.95 -2.56 -4.67
C ALA A 113 -10.32 -2.72 -6.06
N GLN A 114 -9.36 -1.85 -6.41
CA GLN A 114 -8.55 -2.01 -7.60
C GLN A 114 -7.54 -3.13 -7.35
N GLN A 115 -7.86 -4.35 -7.77
CA GLN A 115 -6.90 -5.43 -7.87
C GLN A 115 -6.16 -5.29 -9.19
N VAL A 116 -4.88 -4.94 -9.12
CA VAL A 116 -3.98 -4.97 -10.28
C VAL A 116 -3.26 -6.31 -10.22
N ASP A 117 -3.65 -7.25 -11.08
CA ASP A 117 -2.90 -8.48 -11.27
C ASP A 117 -1.69 -8.20 -12.17
N VAL A 118 -0.49 -8.34 -11.62
CA VAL A 118 0.76 -8.07 -12.34
C VAL A 118 1.44 -9.40 -12.63
N ASN A 119 1.26 -9.89 -13.85
CA ASN A 119 1.97 -11.08 -14.31
C ASN A 119 3.35 -10.72 -14.88
N VAL A 120 4.37 -10.77 -14.02
CA VAL A 120 5.77 -10.53 -14.40
C VAL A 120 6.38 -11.81 -14.96
N SER A 121 6.63 -11.84 -16.27
CA SER A 121 7.41 -12.91 -16.89
C SER A 121 8.87 -12.50 -16.97
N HIS A 122 9.78 -13.41 -16.64
CA HIS A 122 11.22 -13.27 -16.86
C HIS A 122 11.72 -14.10 -18.05
N ASP A 123 10.83 -14.83 -18.72
CA ASP A 123 11.16 -15.59 -19.92
C ASP A 123 11.05 -14.69 -21.15
N ALA A 124 12.13 -14.59 -21.92
CA ALA A 124 12.24 -13.68 -23.06
C ALA A 124 11.22 -14.04 -24.15
N THR A 125 10.95 -15.32 -24.37
CA THR A 125 9.93 -15.79 -25.33
C THR A 125 8.54 -15.36 -24.90
N ALA A 126 8.18 -15.55 -23.63
CA ALA A 126 6.89 -15.12 -23.09
C ALA A 126 6.69 -13.59 -23.06
N ILE A 127 7.78 -12.80 -23.11
CA ILE A 127 7.72 -11.34 -23.32
C ILE A 127 7.43 -11.04 -24.79
N ILE A 128 8.13 -11.72 -25.72
CA ILE A 128 7.94 -11.54 -27.17
C ILE A 128 6.51 -11.90 -27.57
N ASP A 129 5.99 -13.06 -27.13
CA ASP A 129 4.63 -13.53 -27.48
C ASP A 129 3.54 -12.55 -27.00
N ARG A 130 3.76 -11.96 -25.81
CA ARG A 130 2.88 -10.93 -25.26
C ARG A 130 2.94 -9.65 -26.08
N MET A 131 4.14 -9.19 -26.41
CA MET A 131 4.33 -7.98 -27.23
C MET A 131 3.77 -8.14 -28.64
N GLU A 132 3.90 -9.31 -29.26
CA GLU A 132 3.30 -9.63 -30.56
C GLU A 132 1.77 -9.54 -30.48
N SER A 133 1.18 -10.16 -29.46
CA SER A 133 -0.27 -10.12 -29.22
C SER A 133 -0.80 -8.69 -29.02
N GLU A 134 -0.10 -7.87 -28.24
CA GLU A 134 -0.43 -6.46 -28.02
C GLU A 134 -0.30 -5.62 -29.30
N LEU A 135 0.75 -5.85 -30.09
CA LEU A 135 0.96 -5.18 -31.38
C LEU A 135 -0.13 -5.52 -32.39
N LEU A 136 -0.50 -6.79 -32.51
CA LEU A 136 -1.59 -7.23 -33.39
C LEU A 136 -2.93 -6.63 -32.97
N ALA A 137 -3.22 -6.57 -31.67
CA ALA A 137 -4.41 -5.90 -31.15
C ALA A 137 -4.43 -4.39 -31.47
N LEU A 138 -3.28 -3.73 -31.38
CA LEU A 138 -3.14 -2.29 -31.67
C LEU A 138 -3.26 -2.01 -33.18
N VAL A 139 -2.74 -2.90 -34.04
CA VAL A 139 -2.94 -2.83 -35.50
C VAL A 139 -4.40 -3.06 -35.87
N ALA A 140 -5.10 -3.99 -35.21
CA ALA A 140 -6.52 -4.24 -35.45
C ALA A 140 -7.43 -3.07 -35.03
N GLN A 141 -7.02 -2.29 -34.03
CA GLN A 141 -7.71 -1.07 -33.59
C GLN A 141 -7.34 0.16 -34.43
N ARG A 142 -6.28 0.09 -35.21
CA ARG A 142 -5.90 1.16 -36.13
C ARG A 142 -6.90 1.14 -37.27
N GLU A 143 -7.77 2.15 -37.35
CA GLU A 143 -8.53 2.42 -38.57
C GLU A 143 -7.54 2.39 -39.74
N GLN A 144 -7.85 1.57 -40.76
CA GLN A 144 -6.99 1.40 -41.92
C GLN A 144 -6.61 2.80 -42.41
N PRO A 145 -5.31 3.13 -42.55
CA PRO A 145 -4.94 4.36 -43.22
C PRO A 145 -5.62 4.29 -44.58
N SER A 146 -6.50 5.27 -44.84
CA SER A 146 -7.22 5.37 -46.10
C SER A 146 -6.20 5.17 -47.19
N ALA A 147 -6.29 4.02 -47.87
CA ALA A 147 -5.39 3.66 -48.95
C ALA A 147 -5.28 4.90 -49.82
N ILE A 148 -4.04 5.37 -50.02
CA ILE A 148 -3.69 6.54 -50.83
C ILE A 148 -4.67 6.56 -52.00
N ALA A 149 -5.63 7.47 -51.92
CA ALA A 149 -6.66 7.60 -52.92
C ALA A 149 -5.91 7.86 -54.22
N SER A 150 -6.00 6.89 -55.13
CA SER A 150 -5.60 7.03 -56.54
C SER A 150 -4.24 7.70 -56.73
N GLY A 151 -3.18 6.90 -56.66
CA GLY A 151 -1.95 7.25 -57.34
C GLY A 151 -2.27 7.51 -58.82
N ASN A 152 -2.42 8.79 -59.18
CA ASN A 152 -2.21 9.26 -60.53
C ASN A 152 -0.78 8.87 -60.89
N VAL A 153 -0.64 7.74 -61.58
CA VAL A 153 0.57 7.42 -62.34
C VAL A 153 0.65 8.50 -63.41
N ILE A 154 1.49 9.50 -63.19
CA ILE A 154 1.83 10.48 -64.22
C ILE A 154 2.81 9.76 -65.15
N ASP A 155 2.27 9.25 -66.25
CA ASP A 155 3.04 8.68 -67.35
C ASP A 155 3.79 9.82 -68.04
N ALA A 156 5.11 9.89 -67.83
CA ALA A 156 5.96 10.91 -68.44
C ALA A 156 6.53 10.35 -69.74
N GLU A 157 5.89 10.65 -70.87
CA GLU A 157 6.43 10.42 -72.20
C GLU A 157 7.69 11.27 -72.40
N VAL A 158 8.83 10.62 -72.67
CA VAL A 158 10.09 11.27 -73.05
C VAL A 158 10.05 11.53 -74.56
N ILE A 159 9.77 12.78 -74.94
CA ILE A 159 9.89 13.24 -76.32
C ILE A 159 11.38 13.44 -76.64
N ARG A 160 11.82 12.83 -77.74
CA ARG A 160 13.20 12.81 -78.24
C ARG A 160 13.50 14.02 -79.11
#